data_AF-A0A941UMP0-F1
#
_entry.id   AF-A0A941UMP0-F1
#
_cell.length_a   1.000
_cell.length_b   1.000
_cell.length_c   1.000
_cell.angle_alpha   90.00
_cell.angle_beta   90.00
_cell.angle_gamma   90.00
#
_symmetry.space_group_name_H-M   'P 1'
#
loop_
_entity.id
_entity.type
_entity.pdbx_description
1 polymer ?
#
loop_
_entity_poly.entity_id
_entity_poly.type
_entity_poly.pdbx_seq_one_letter_code
_entity_poly.pdbx_strand_id
1 'polypeptide(L)' 'MDNVVNAGAVVYGIALVVGTFVRTPVTEALRIDALFIPQAGDKTRPLNLVLGLLIAGYGAWSLLGAAG' A
#
# COMPACT_ATOMS: atom_id res chain seq x y z
N MET A 1 -10.76 14.25 10.52
CA MET A 1 -11.12 13.38 9.37
C MET A 1 -9.85 12.82 8.74
N ASP A 2 -8.79 13.61 8.71
CA ASP A 2 -7.47 13.26 8.18
C ASP A 2 -6.81 12.05 8.86
N ASN A 3 -6.95 11.91 10.19
CA ASN A 3 -6.32 10.79 10.91
C ASN A 3 -6.85 9.40 10.51
N VAL A 4 -8.14 9.27 10.21
CA VAL A 4 -8.72 7.98 9.78
C VAL A 4 -8.24 7.62 8.38
N VAL A 5 -8.15 8.60 7.49
CA VAL A 5 -7.63 8.43 6.13
C VAL A 5 -6.15 8.06 6.15
N ASN A 6 -5.35 8.76 6.97
CA ASN A 6 -3.93 8.49 7.12
C ASN A 6 -3.66 7.13 7.78
N ALA A 7 -4.45 6.74 8.79
CA ALA A 7 -4.39 5.40 9.35
C ALA A 7 -4.74 4.33 8.30
N GLY A 8 -5.77 4.58 7.48
CA GLY A 8 -6.11 3.72 6.35
C GLY A 8 -4.97 3.61 5.33
N ALA A 9 -4.30 4.71 5.01
CA ALA A 9 -3.13 4.73 4.15
C ALA A 9 -1.98 3.88 4.72
N VAL A 10 -1.71 3.96 6.03
CA VAL A 10 -0.71 3.10 6.68
C VAL A 10 -1.07 1.63 6.56
N VAL A 11 -2.30 1.25 6.92
CA VAL A 11 -2.74 -0.16 6.85
C VAL A 11 -2.69 -0.67 5.41
N TYR A 12 -3.19 0.11 4.45
CA TYR A 12 -3.18 -0.27 3.05
C TYR A 12 -1.76 -0.36 2.48
N GLY A 13 -0.89 0.59 2.82
CA GLY A 13 0.51 0.57 2.41
C GLY A 13 1.25 -0.67 2.95
N ILE A 14 1.01 -1.06 4.21
CA ILE A 14 1.54 -2.30 4.77
C ILE A 14 1.00 -3.52 4.02
N ALA A 15 -0.30 -3.56 3.71
CA ALA A 15 -0.90 -4.65 2.95
C ALA A 15 -0.27 -4.80 1.56
N LEU A 16 0.07 -3.69 0.89
CA LEU A 16 0.77 -3.70 -0.40
C LEU A 16 2.20 -4.25 -0.28
N VAL A 17 2.94 -3.83 0.75
CA VAL A 17 4.29 -4.36 1.04
C VAL A 17 4.25 -5.87 1.29
N VAL A 18 3.32 -6.32 2.14
CA VAL A 18 3.12 -7.76 2.41
C VAL A 18 2.72 -8.49 1.14
N GLY A 19 1.82 -7.92 0.33
CA GLY A 19 1.36 -8.50 -0.94
C GLY A 19 2.45 -8.65 -2.00
N THR A 20 3.55 -7.92 -1.91
CA THR A 20 4.73 -8.15 -2.76
C THR A 20 5.38 -9.50 -2.46
N PHE A 21 5.47 -9.90 -1.19
CA PHE A 21 6.14 -11.13 -0.78
C PHE A 21 5.20 -12.33 -0.62
N VAL A 22 3.97 -12.09 -0.13
CA VAL A 22 3.00 -13.13 0.20
C VAL A 22 1.85 -13.13 -0.81
N ARG A 23 1.70 -14.26 -1.50
CA ARG A 23 0.61 -14.49 -2.47
C ARG A 23 -0.59 -15.11 -1.80
N THR A 24 -1.65 -14.32 -1.65
CA THR A 24 -2.95 -14.78 -1.18
C THR A 24 -4.04 -14.17 -2.07
N PRO A 25 -5.22 -14.78 -2.19
CA PRO A 25 -6.33 -14.17 -2.92
C PRO A 25 -6.68 -12.76 -2.42
N VAL A 26 -6.49 -12.49 -1.12
CA VAL A 26 -6.72 -11.18 -0.51
C VAL A 26 -5.66 -10.17 -0.95
N THR A 27 -4.37 -10.53 -0.87
CA THR A 27 -3.30 -9.63 -1.31
C THR A 27 -3.35 -9.36 -2.80
N GLU A 28 -3.73 -10.35 -3.61
CA GLU A 28 -3.96 -10.16 -5.05
C GLU A 28 -5.10 -9.19 -5.35
N ALA A 29 -6.19 -9.25 -4.59
CA ALA A 29 -7.32 -8.32 -4.74
C ALA A 29 -6.97 -6.87 -4.36
N LEU A 30 -5.99 -6.68 -3.48
CA LEU A 30 -5.56 -5.37 -2.98
C LEU A 30 -4.44 -4.72 -3.80
N ARG A 31 -3.88 -5.45 -4.77
CA ARG A 31 -2.75 -4.99 -5.59
C ARG A 31 -3.06 -3.69 -6.31
N ILE A 32 -2.22 -2.68 -6.06
CA ILE A 32 -2.34 -1.37 -6.68
C ILE A 32 -1.89 -1.41 -8.14
N ASP A 33 -0.96 -2.28 -8.51
CA ASP A 33 -0.50 -2.40 -9.89
C ASP A 33 -1.58 -2.98 -10.81
N ALA A 34 -2.44 -3.85 -10.29
CA ALA A 34 -3.57 -4.44 -11.02
C ALA A 34 -4.67 -3.42 -11.38
N LEU A 35 -4.74 -2.28 -10.68
CA LEU A 35 -5.68 -1.20 -11.01
C LEU A 35 -5.29 -0.43 -12.27
N PHE A 36 -3.99 -0.34 -12.58
CA PHE A 36 -3.47 0.49 -13.67
C PHE A 36 -2.92 -0.33 -14.83
N ILE A 37 -2.47 -1.56 -14.58
CA ILE A 37 -1.83 -2.41 -15.57
C ILE A 37 -2.75 -3.60 -15.89
N PRO A 38 -3.30 -3.68 -17.11
CA PRO A 38 -3.99 -4.87 -17.58
C PRO A 38 -3.06 -6.08 -17.53
N GLN A 39 -3.52 -7.19 -16.95
CA GLN A 39 -2.72 -8.40 -16.75
C GLN A 39 -1.47 -8.20 -15.87
N ALA A 40 -1.60 -7.37 -14.82
CA ALA A 40 -0.57 -7.21 -13.81
C ALA A 40 -0.08 -8.57 -13.28
N GLY A 41 1.23 -8.77 -13.31
CA GLY A 41 1.89 -10.06 -13.05
C GLY A 41 3.14 -9.91 -12.21
N ASP A 42 4.02 -10.90 -12.27
CA ASP A 42 5.20 -10.94 -11.38
C ASP A 42 6.21 -9.82 -11.65
N LYS A 43 6.26 -9.32 -12.88
CA LYS A 43 7.14 -8.21 -13.26
C LYS A 43 6.68 -6.86 -12.68
N THR A 44 5.39 -6.71 -12.39
CA THR A 44 4.80 -5.47 -11.89
C THR A 44 4.59 -5.49 -10.37
N ARG A 45 4.71 -6.65 -9.73
CA ARG A 45 4.66 -6.81 -8.27
C ARG A 45 5.55 -5.86 -7.47
N PRO A 46 6.81 -5.56 -7.88
CA PRO A 46 7.66 -4.63 -7.15
C PRO A 46 7.06 -3.22 -7.05
N LEU A 47 6.14 -2.83 -7.94
CA LEU A 47 5.44 -1.56 -7.84
C LEU A 47 4.57 -1.48 -6.58
N ASN A 48 3.98 -2.59 -6.12
CA ASN A 48 3.23 -2.62 -4.86
C ASN A 48 4.13 -2.32 -3.67
N LEU A 49 5.39 -2.77 -3.70
CA LEU A 49 6.35 -2.47 -2.63
C LEU A 49 6.71 -1.00 -2.61
N VAL A 50 7.06 -0.43 -3.77
CA VAL A 50 7.43 0.99 -3.88
C VAL A 50 6.26 1.88 -3.45
N LEU A 51 5.07 1.63 -4.01
CA LEU A 51 3.87 2.41 -3.69
C LEU A 51 3.40 2.17 -2.26
N GLY A 52 3.48 0.93 -1.77
CA GLY A 52 3.14 0.58 -0.39
C GLY A 52 4.00 1.30 0.63
N LEU A 53 5.32 1.36 0.39
CA LEU A 53 6.25 2.11 1.25
C LEU A 53 5.98 3.62 1.21
N LEU A 54 5.69 4.19 0.04
CA LEU A 54 5.37 5.61 -0.10
C LEU A 54 4.06 5.97 0.61
N ILE A 55 3.01 5.17 0.41
CA ILE A 55 1.69 5.39 1.02
C ILE A 55 1.77 5.21 2.54
N ALA A 56 2.40 4.14 3.02
CA ALA A 56 2.57 3.90 4.45
C ALA A 56 3.47 4.96 5.11
N GLY A 57 4.57 5.31 4.46
CA GLY A 57 5.50 6.34 4.93
C GLY A 57 4.84 7.70 5.06
N TYR A 58 4.09 8.12 4.03
CA TYR A 58 3.35 9.39 4.07
C TYR A 58 2.25 9.37 5.14
N GLY A 59 1.45 8.31 5.21
CA GLY A 59 0.40 8.17 6.23
C GLY A 59 0.97 8.22 7.65
N ALA A 60 2.09 7.53 7.90
CA ALA A 60 2.77 7.53 9.18
C ALA A 60 3.35 8.91 9.52
N TRP A 61 4.02 9.56 8.58
CA TRP A 61 4.56 10.91 8.76
C TRP A 61 3.47 11.94 9.04
N SER A 62 2.34 11.86 8.32
CA SER A 62 1.20 12.76 8.53
C SER A 62 0.55 12.54 9.90
N LEU A 63 0.45 11.30 10.38
CA LEU A 63 -0.04 11.00 11.74
C LEU A 63 0.92 11.50 12.82
N LEU A 64 2.23 11.32 12.64
CA LEU A 64 3.25 11.80 13.58
C LEU A 64 3.28 13.33 13.62
N GLY A 65 3.18 13.99 12.46
CA GLY A 65 3.12 15.45 12.37
C GLY A 65 1.82 16.05 12.91
N ALA A 66 0.72 15.30 12.90
CA ALA A 66 -0.55 15.71 13.52
C ALA A 66 -0.57 15.52 15.05
N ALA A 67 0.41 14.81 15.62
CA ALA A 67 0.52 14.52 17.04
C ALA A 67 1.50 15.45 17.80
N GLY A 68 2.18 16.36 17.10
CA GLY A 68 3.07 17.38 17.67
C GLY A 68 2.44 18.77 17.63
#